data_AF-A0A1G2YUL1-F1
#
_entry.id   AF-A0A1G2YUL1-F1
#
_cell.length_a   1.000
_cell.length_b   1.000
_cell.length_c   1.000
_cell.angle_alpha   90.00
_cell.angle_beta   90.00
_cell.angle_gamma   90.00
#
_symmetry.space_group_name_H-M   'P 1'
#
loop_
_entity.id
_entity.type
_entity.pdbx_description
1 polymer ?
#
loop_
_entity_poly.entity_id
_entity_poly.type
_entity_poly.pdbx_seq_one_letter_code
_entity_poly.pdbx_strand_id
1 'polypeptide(L)'
;MIFAWVKTNFGSAEASAGARLELERALQKTAAFFRRGGSLNVQQICHEIVEIAPLIGRLDILDLCLRVAAAKGQVSTAEFKLLKELAEGLQIDRGRLRAMVEKILPVEMHQTKDAEMILGVTGAMNTDEARHQLNREYAKWSSRVISTDPSIRRQADQMLNLIAEARTKYVGVKLSP
;
A
#
# COMPACT_ATOMS: atom_id res chain seq x y z
N MET A 1 -16.28 4.39 10.02
CA MET A 1 -15.63 3.93 8.77
C MET A 1 -15.05 2.52 8.89
N ILE A 2 -14.10 2.23 9.80
CA ILE A 2 -13.50 0.87 9.92
C ILE A 2 -14.54 -0.22 10.25
N PHE A 3 -15.44 0.01 11.22
CA PHE A 3 -16.50 -0.95 11.55
C PHE A 3 -17.47 -1.25 10.39
N ALA A 4 -17.77 -0.25 9.58
CA ALA A 4 -18.62 -0.43 8.40
C ALA A 4 -17.87 -1.25 7.34
N TRP A 5 -16.59 -0.94 7.08
CA TRP A 5 -15.76 -1.71 6.16
C TRP A 5 -15.59 -3.17 6.60
N VAL A 6 -15.35 -3.42 7.90
CA VAL A 6 -15.29 -4.79 8.45
C VAL A 6 -16.61 -5.53 8.25
N LYS A 7 -17.76 -4.91 8.55
CA LYS A 7 -19.08 -5.53 8.34
C LYS A 7 -19.36 -5.82 6.86
N THR A 8 -18.88 -4.98 5.94
CA THR A 8 -19.05 -5.17 4.49
C THR A 8 -18.09 -6.24 3.92
N ASN A 9 -16.84 -6.31 4.39
CA ASN A 9 -15.80 -7.15 3.78
C ASN A 9 -15.63 -8.53 4.45
N PHE A 10 -15.88 -8.63 5.76
CA PHE A 10 -16.01 -9.93 6.45
C PHE A 10 -17.47 -10.42 6.50
N GLY A 11 -18.40 -9.62 5.95
CA GLY A 11 -19.83 -9.92 5.83
C GLY A 11 -20.17 -10.95 4.75
N SER A 12 -19.28 -11.22 3.78
CA SER A 12 -19.57 -12.17 2.70
C SER A 12 -19.00 -13.57 2.96
N ALA A 13 -19.94 -14.50 3.13
CA ALA A 13 -19.93 -15.94 2.83
C ALA A 13 -19.05 -16.97 3.58
N GLU A 14 -17.87 -16.65 4.13
CA GLU A 14 -16.98 -17.74 4.65
C GLU A 14 -16.78 -17.81 6.16
N ALA A 15 -16.95 -16.72 6.90
CA ALA A 15 -16.73 -16.70 8.35
C ALA A 15 -17.98 -17.12 9.13
N SER A 16 -17.83 -18.05 10.08
CA SER A 16 -18.91 -18.45 10.99
C SER A 16 -19.43 -17.25 11.80
N ALA A 17 -20.71 -17.29 12.21
CA ALA A 17 -21.29 -16.25 13.06
C ALA A 17 -20.49 -16.05 14.36
N GLY A 18 -19.88 -17.12 14.89
CA GLY A 18 -18.99 -17.06 16.05
C GLY A 18 -17.72 -16.26 15.79
N ALA A 19 -17.01 -16.55 14.69
CA ALA A 19 -15.80 -15.82 14.31
C ALA A 19 -16.06 -14.32 14.10
N ARG A 20 -17.23 -13.97 13.53
CA ARG A 20 -17.65 -12.56 13.38
C ARG A 20 -17.87 -11.87 14.72
N LEU A 21 -18.52 -12.55 15.66
CA LEU A 21 -18.76 -12.02 17.00
C LEU A 21 -17.44 -11.81 17.77
N GLU A 22 -16.49 -12.73 17.63
CA GLU A 22 -15.16 -12.59 18.22
C GLU A 22 -14.39 -11.41 17.63
N LEU A 23 -14.41 -11.25 16.30
CA LEU A 23 -13.81 -10.10 15.63
C LEU A 23 -14.43 -8.78 16.09
N GLU A 24 -15.76 -8.69 16.17
CA GLU A 24 -16.44 -7.47 16.62
C GLU A 24 -16.09 -7.14 18.08
N ARG A 25 -16.02 -8.15 18.96
CA ARG A 25 -15.56 -7.97 20.35
C ARG A 25 -14.11 -7.51 20.42
N ALA A 26 -13.22 -8.10 19.62
CA ALA A 26 -11.82 -7.70 19.58
C ALA A 26 -11.68 -6.23 19.14
N LEU A 27 -12.37 -5.82 18.06
CA LEU A 27 -12.36 -4.44 17.59
C LEU A 27 -12.92 -3.46 18.63
N GLN A 28 -14.00 -3.81 19.33
CA GLN A 28 -14.55 -2.97 20.40
C GLN A 28 -13.58 -2.80 21.56
N LYS A 29 -12.92 -3.89 21.99
CA LYS A 29 -11.89 -3.84 23.04
C LYS A 29 -10.72 -2.96 22.63
N THR A 30 -10.20 -3.14 21.42
CA THR A 30 -9.10 -2.34 20.88
C THR A 30 -9.47 -0.86 20.78
N ALA A 31 -10.66 -0.53 20.27
CA ALA A 31 -11.15 0.85 20.22
C ALA A 31 -11.35 1.47 21.61
N ALA A 32 -11.75 0.69 22.61
CA ALA A 32 -11.86 1.17 23.99
C ALA A 32 -10.48 1.41 24.62
N PHE A 33 -9.50 0.54 24.36
CA PHE A 33 -8.12 0.69 24.81
C PHE A 33 -7.50 2.01 24.32
N PHE A 34 -7.56 2.27 23.02
CA PHE A 34 -7.03 3.52 22.44
C PHE A 34 -7.78 4.77 22.92
N ARG A 35 -9.11 4.69 23.09
CA ARG A 35 -9.89 5.82 23.63
C ARG A 35 -9.51 6.19 25.06
N ARG A 36 -8.94 5.27 25.83
CA ARG A 36 -8.45 5.50 27.20
C ARG A 36 -6.98 5.97 27.23
N GLY A 37 -6.40 6.28 26.08
CA GLY A 37 -5.00 6.71 25.97
C GLY A 37 -4.00 5.55 25.95
N GLY A 38 -4.46 4.31 25.78
CA GLY A 38 -3.57 3.17 25.59
C GLY A 38 -2.71 3.35 24.34
N SER A 39 -1.44 2.99 24.42
CA SER A 39 -0.50 2.98 23.30
C SER A 39 -0.03 1.55 23.02
N LEU A 40 0.34 1.30 21.77
CA LEU A 40 0.95 0.03 21.38
C LEU A 40 2.38 0.28 20.92
N ASN A 41 3.27 -0.63 21.30
CA ASN A 41 4.60 -0.71 20.72
C ASN A 41 4.51 -1.53 19.43
N VAL A 42 4.31 -0.84 18.30
CA VAL A 42 4.12 -1.49 16.99
C VAL A 42 5.34 -2.32 16.61
N GLN A 43 6.54 -1.82 16.90
CA GLN A 43 7.80 -2.52 16.62
C GLN A 43 7.91 -3.83 17.38
N GLN A 44 7.57 -3.83 18.68
CA GLN A 44 7.56 -5.05 19.48
C GLN A 44 6.52 -6.05 18.95
N ILE A 45 5.30 -5.60 18.64
CA ILE A 45 4.25 -6.45 18.06
C ILE A 45 4.71 -7.06 16.74
N CYS A 46 5.35 -6.28 15.86
CA CYS A 46 5.91 -6.77 14.61
C CYS A 46 6.99 -7.85 14.86
N HIS A 47 7.86 -7.63 15.84
CA HIS A 47 8.89 -8.60 16.22
C HIS A 47 8.27 -9.94 16.66
N GLU A 48 7.31 -9.89 17.60
CA GLU A 48 6.58 -11.08 18.08
C GLU A 48 5.86 -11.80 16.92
N ILE A 49 5.23 -11.05 16.00
CA ILE A 49 4.57 -11.62 14.81
C ILE A 49 5.59 -12.34 13.92
N VAL A 50 6.77 -11.75 13.69
CA VAL A 50 7.81 -12.36 12.85
C VAL A 50 8.32 -13.68 13.45
N GLU A 51 8.38 -13.79 14.78
CA GLU A 51 8.79 -15.02 15.45
C GLU A 51 7.78 -16.16 15.30
N ILE A 52 6.47 -15.85 15.28
CA ILE A 52 5.41 -16.86 15.31
C ILE A 52 4.75 -17.11 13.95
N ALA A 53 4.81 -16.16 13.02
CA ALA A 53 4.04 -16.20 11.77
C ALA A 53 4.94 -16.39 10.54
N PRO A 54 4.60 -17.34 9.64
CA PRO A 54 5.29 -17.46 8.36
C PRO A 54 5.05 -16.23 7.46
N LEU A 55 5.83 -16.10 6.39
CA LEU A 55 5.72 -14.97 5.45
C LEU A 55 4.29 -14.75 4.94
N ILE A 56 3.53 -15.82 4.67
CA ILE A 56 2.14 -15.69 4.20
C ILE A 56 1.26 -14.95 5.21
N GLY A 57 1.33 -15.29 6.50
CA GLY A 57 0.55 -14.62 7.54
C GLY A 57 0.96 -13.16 7.71
N ARG A 58 2.24 -12.84 7.54
CA ARG A 58 2.74 -11.45 7.55
C ARG A 58 2.19 -10.64 6.39
N LEU A 59 2.10 -11.24 5.20
CA LEU A 59 1.48 -10.62 4.03
C LEU A 59 -0.03 -10.41 4.22
N ASP A 60 -0.72 -11.35 4.85
CA ASP A 60 -2.15 -11.21 5.15
C ASP A 60 -2.44 -10.05 6.12
N ILE A 61 -1.58 -9.86 7.12
CA ILE A 61 -1.66 -8.72 8.04
C ILE A 61 -1.49 -7.40 7.29
N LEU A 62 -0.47 -7.31 6.43
CA LEU A 62 -0.23 -6.09 5.65
C LEU A 62 -1.35 -5.84 4.62
N ASP A 63 -1.87 -6.88 3.96
CA ASP A 63 -3.02 -6.79 3.04
C ASP A 63 -4.24 -6.21 3.76
N LEU A 64 -4.54 -6.68 4.98
CA LEU A 64 -5.62 -6.15 5.80
C LEU A 64 -5.41 -4.66 6.09
N CYS A 65 -4.21 -4.25 6.52
CA CYS A 65 -3.89 -2.84 6.78
C CYS A 65 -4.06 -1.96 5.53
N LEU A 66 -3.63 -2.45 4.36
CA LEU A 66 -3.79 -1.76 3.08
C LEU A 66 -5.26 -1.59 2.71
N ARG A 67 -6.08 -2.62 2.91
CA ARG A 67 -7.53 -2.52 2.62
C ARG A 67 -8.26 -1.60 3.58
N VAL A 68 -7.85 -1.56 4.85
CA VAL A 68 -8.38 -0.58 5.82
C VAL A 68 -8.04 0.85 5.39
N ALA A 69 -6.82 1.09 4.89
CA ALA A 69 -6.46 2.38 4.30
C ALA A 69 -7.30 2.69 3.05
N ALA A 70 -7.48 1.72 2.16
CA ALA A 70 -8.30 1.84 0.95
C ALA A 70 -9.77 2.20 1.27
N ALA A 71 -10.31 1.69 2.38
CA ALA A 71 -11.69 1.92 2.82
C ALA A 71 -12.02 3.40 3.07
N LYS A 72 -11.01 4.21 3.38
CA LYS A 72 -11.14 5.67 3.54
C LYS A 72 -11.27 6.40 2.20
N GLY A 73 -10.91 5.74 1.10
CA GLY A 73 -10.90 6.29 -0.25
C GLY A 73 -9.70 7.17 -0.58
N GLN A 74 -8.90 7.54 0.43
CA GLN A 74 -7.67 8.33 0.27
C GLN A 74 -6.62 7.93 1.32
N VAL A 75 -5.36 7.95 0.91
CA VAL A 75 -4.19 7.62 1.74
C VAL A 75 -3.23 8.81 1.75
N SER A 76 -2.95 9.29 2.96
CA SER A 76 -2.04 10.40 3.24
C SER A 76 -0.58 9.95 3.30
N THR A 77 0.36 10.91 3.25
CA THR A 77 1.80 10.64 3.42
C THR A 77 2.12 9.98 4.76
N ALA A 78 1.42 10.38 5.83
CA ALA A 78 1.59 9.79 7.16
C ALA A 78 1.14 8.32 7.20
N GLU A 79 0.02 8.00 6.55
CA GLU A 79 -0.46 6.63 6.41
C GLU A 79 0.50 5.78 5.57
N PHE A 80 1.06 6.33 4.48
CA PHE A 80 2.11 5.64 3.72
C PHE A 80 3.38 5.39 4.54
N LYS A 81 3.81 6.35 5.35
CA LYS A 81 4.95 6.17 6.26
C LYS A 81 4.69 5.01 7.22
N LEU A 82 3.51 4.98 7.83
CA LEU A 82 3.12 3.90 8.75
C LEU A 82 3.06 2.54 8.05
N LEU A 83 2.54 2.47 6.82
CA LEU A 83 2.53 1.23 6.03
C LEU A 83 3.95 0.74 5.67
N LYS A 84 4.87 1.67 5.39
CA LYS A 84 6.29 1.37 5.13
C LYS A 84 6.97 0.82 6.39
N GLU A 85 6.79 1.49 7.53
CA GLU A 85 7.32 1.04 8.83
C GLU A 85 6.75 -0.34 9.24
N LEU A 86 5.46 -0.57 9.00
CA LEU A 86 4.83 -1.86 9.26
C LEU A 86 5.41 -2.96 8.37
N ALA A 87 5.58 -2.71 7.07
CA ALA A 87 6.19 -3.67 6.16
C ALA A 87 7.63 -4.01 6.56
N GLU A 88 8.42 -3.00 6.97
CA GLU A 88 9.77 -3.20 7.49
C GLU A 88 9.77 -4.04 8.77
N GLY A 89 8.90 -3.71 9.74
CA GLY A 89 8.75 -4.47 10.98
C GLY A 89 8.31 -5.93 10.73
N LEU A 90 7.46 -6.16 9.74
CA LEU A 90 7.04 -7.50 9.31
C LEU A 90 8.06 -8.20 8.40
N GLN A 91 9.21 -7.58 8.11
CA GLN A 91 10.25 -8.05 7.19
C GLN A 91 9.71 -8.41 5.80
N ILE A 92 8.80 -7.58 5.28
CA ILE A 92 8.28 -7.67 3.93
C ILE A 92 9.15 -6.79 3.03
N ASP A 93 9.70 -7.38 1.97
CA ASP A 93 10.57 -6.65 1.07
C ASP A 93 9.82 -5.52 0.34
N ARG A 94 10.55 -4.46 0.02
CA ARG A 94 10.00 -3.26 -0.63
C ARG A 94 9.33 -3.58 -1.97
N GLY A 95 9.84 -4.54 -2.74
CA GLY A 95 9.25 -4.93 -4.02
C GLY A 95 7.86 -5.53 -3.84
N ARG A 96 7.70 -6.39 -2.83
CA ARG A 96 6.42 -7.02 -2.49
C ARG A 96 5.42 -6.02 -1.92
N LEU A 97 5.84 -5.13 -1.02
CA LEU A 97 5.01 -4.02 -0.54
C LEU A 97 4.47 -3.19 -1.71
N ARG A 98 5.34 -2.80 -2.66
CA ARG A 98 4.95 -2.03 -3.84
C ARG A 98 3.92 -2.77 -4.70
N ALA A 99 4.11 -4.07 -4.92
CA ALA A 99 3.16 -4.87 -5.68
C ALA A 99 1.78 -4.94 -5.01
N MET A 100 1.73 -5.04 -3.67
CA MET A 100 0.48 -5.01 -2.91
C MET A 100 -0.19 -3.64 -2.99
N VAL A 101 0.56 -2.55 -2.87
CA VAL A 101 0.05 -1.18 -2.99
C VAL A 101 -0.48 -0.89 -4.39
N GLU A 102 0.22 -1.28 -5.45
CA GLU A 102 -0.26 -1.14 -6.84
C GLU A 102 -1.63 -1.81 -7.05
N LYS A 103 -1.85 -2.95 -6.39
CA LYS A 103 -3.10 -3.72 -6.49
C LYS A 103 -4.25 -3.17 -5.63
N ILE A 104 -3.95 -2.70 -4.42
CA ILE A 104 -4.98 -2.38 -3.40
C ILE A 104 -5.25 -0.88 -3.30
N LEU A 105 -4.23 -0.05 -3.54
CA LEU A 105 -4.26 1.40 -3.42
C LEU A 105 -3.93 2.03 -4.78
N PRO A 106 -4.92 2.09 -5.71
CA PRO A 106 -4.71 2.75 -6.99
C PRO A 106 -4.31 4.22 -6.78
N VAL A 107 -3.57 4.76 -7.74
CA VAL A 107 -2.81 6.00 -7.55
C VAL A 107 -3.68 7.23 -7.31
N GLU A 108 -4.94 7.19 -7.73
CA GLU A 108 -5.97 8.20 -7.46
C GLU A 108 -6.30 8.34 -5.97
N MET A 109 -6.08 7.28 -5.18
CA MET A 109 -6.27 7.33 -3.73
C MET A 109 -5.12 8.04 -3.02
N HIS A 110 -4.00 8.30 -3.69
CA HIS A 110 -2.81 8.85 -3.06
C HIS A 110 -2.96 10.37 -2.97
N GLN A 111 -3.08 10.91 -1.77
CA GLN A 111 -3.17 12.38 -1.59
C GLN A 111 -1.88 13.08 -2.02
N THR A 112 -0.75 12.38 -1.91
CA THR A 112 0.55 12.82 -2.38
C THR A 112 1.19 11.73 -3.22
N LYS A 113 1.77 12.11 -4.36
CA LYS A 113 2.49 11.23 -5.27
C LYS A 113 3.86 10.84 -4.67
N ASP A 114 3.89 9.82 -3.81
CA ASP A 114 5.13 9.26 -3.24
C ASP A 114 5.85 8.42 -4.32
N ALA A 115 6.78 9.03 -5.05
CA ALA A 115 7.50 8.39 -6.15
C ALA A 115 8.31 7.15 -5.71
N GLU A 116 8.78 7.10 -4.46
CA GLU A 116 9.46 5.91 -3.93
C GLU A 116 8.47 4.76 -3.79
N MET A 117 7.30 5.02 -3.20
CA MET A 117 6.29 3.99 -3.02
C MET A 117 5.69 3.53 -4.37
N ILE A 118 5.42 4.48 -5.26
CA ILE A 118 4.71 4.22 -6.51
C ILE A 118 5.68 3.63 -7.56
N LEU A 119 6.82 4.29 -7.78
CA LEU A 119 7.76 3.97 -8.86
C LEU A 119 9.04 3.26 -8.39
N GLY A 120 9.30 3.21 -7.08
CA GLY A 120 10.50 2.58 -6.52
C GLY A 120 11.77 3.38 -6.74
N VAL A 121 11.66 4.66 -7.09
CA VAL A 121 12.81 5.54 -7.28
C VAL A 121 13.08 6.29 -5.99
N THR A 122 14.31 6.21 -5.49
CA THR A 122 14.72 6.84 -4.24
C THR A 122 15.76 7.93 -4.51
N GLY A 123 15.94 8.85 -3.55
CA GLY A 123 17.00 9.85 -3.62
C GLY A 123 18.42 9.28 -3.48
N ALA A 124 18.55 8.02 -3.06
CA ALA A 124 19.83 7.34 -2.95
C ALA A 124 20.31 6.73 -4.28
N MET A 125 19.40 6.56 -5.25
CA MET A 125 19.75 6.06 -6.57
C MET A 125 20.56 7.10 -7.35
N ASN A 126 21.61 6.64 -8.04
CA ASN A 126 22.27 7.46 -9.04
C ASN A 126 21.38 7.61 -10.29
N THR A 127 21.77 8.52 -11.20
CA THR A 127 21.01 8.84 -12.41
C THR A 127 20.73 7.61 -13.29
N ASP A 128 21.69 6.69 -13.41
CA ASP A 128 21.56 5.50 -14.25
C ASP A 128 20.65 4.45 -13.60
N GLU A 129 20.75 4.25 -12.29
CA GLU A 129 19.86 3.38 -11.51
C GLU A 129 18.41 3.87 -11.59
N ALA A 130 18.19 5.17 -11.37
CA ALA A 130 16.88 5.79 -11.49
C ALA A 130 16.33 5.64 -12.92
N ARG A 131 17.17 5.83 -13.95
CA ARG A 131 16.77 5.63 -15.36
C ARG A 131 16.35 4.19 -15.63
N HIS A 132 17.12 3.21 -15.18
CA HIS A 132 16.79 1.79 -15.37
C HIS A 132 15.47 1.43 -14.69
N GLN A 133 15.25 1.85 -13.44
CA GLN A 133 14.01 1.58 -12.73
C GLN A 133 12.81 2.26 -13.40
N LEU A 134 12.94 3.53 -13.84
CA LEU A 134 11.87 4.25 -14.54
C LEU A 134 11.56 3.65 -15.91
N ASN A 135 12.55 3.15 -16.64
CA ASN A 135 12.33 2.47 -17.92
C ASN A 135 11.59 1.14 -17.74
N ARG A 136 11.90 0.40 -16.68
CA ARG A 136 11.17 -0.83 -16.33
C ARG A 136 9.71 -0.54 -15.99
N GLU A 137 9.45 0.50 -15.19
CA GLU A 137 8.08 0.92 -14.90
C GLU A 137 7.37 1.40 -16.17
N TYR A 138 8.05 2.16 -17.04
CA TYR A 138 7.49 2.63 -18.31
C TYR A 138 7.04 1.47 -19.18
N ALA A 139 7.90 0.47 -19.42
CA ALA A 139 7.56 -0.70 -20.22
C ALA A 139 6.36 -1.49 -19.64
N LYS A 140 6.30 -1.61 -18.30
CA LYS A 140 5.17 -2.24 -17.60
C LYS A 140 3.87 -1.49 -17.87
N TRP A 141 3.85 -0.16 -17.74
CA TRP A 141 2.62 0.62 -17.85
C TRP A 141 2.22 0.95 -19.29
N SER A 142 3.17 1.13 -20.21
CA SER A 142 2.88 1.40 -21.62
C SER A 142 2.11 0.25 -22.28
N SER A 143 2.43 -0.99 -21.92
CA SER A 143 1.70 -2.18 -22.42
C SER A 143 0.25 -2.26 -21.92
N ARG A 144 -0.09 -1.57 -20.81
CA ARG A 144 -1.42 -1.60 -20.20
C ARG A 144 -2.38 -0.55 -20.76
N VAL A 145 -1.87 0.45 -21.50
CA VAL A 145 -2.68 1.50 -22.14
C VAL A 145 -3.65 0.93 -23.17
N ILE A 146 -3.32 -0.21 -23.80
CA ILE A 146 -4.18 -0.91 -24.75
C ILE A 146 -5.13 -1.93 -24.11
N SER A 147 -5.20 -1.99 -22.78
CA SER A 147 -6.10 -2.91 -22.06
C SER A 147 -7.56 -2.64 -22.43
N THR A 148 -8.39 -3.68 -22.49
CA THR A 148 -9.85 -3.54 -22.70
C THR A 148 -10.56 -2.98 -21.46
N ASP A 149 -9.96 -3.10 -20.28
CA ASP A 149 -10.49 -2.56 -19.02
C ASP A 149 -10.21 -1.05 -18.88
N PRO A 150 -11.25 -0.19 -18.83
CA PRO A 150 -11.10 1.26 -18.69
C PRO A 150 -10.41 1.70 -17.38
N SER A 151 -10.51 0.92 -16.31
CA SER A 151 -9.83 1.23 -15.04
C SER A 151 -8.33 1.05 -15.16
N ILE A 152 -7.90 -0.07 -15.76
CA ILE A 152 -6.49 -0.37 -16.02
C ILE A 152 -5.87 0.65 -16.97
N ARG A 153 -6.59 1.06 -18.03
CA ARG A 153 -6.11 2.11 -18.96
C ARG A 153 -5.88 3.43 -18.24
N ARG A 154 -6.88 3.92 -17.48
CA ARG A 154 -6.76 5.18 -16.73
C ARG A 154 -5.59 5.17 -15.74
N GLN A 155 -5.42 4.06 -15.01
CA GLN A 155 -4.30 3.92 -14.09
C GLN A 155 -2.96 3.93 -14.85
N ALA A 156 -2.89 3.26 -16.00
CA ALA A 156 -1.69 3.26 -16.84
C ALA A 156 -1.31 4.67 -17.30
N ASP A 157 -2.27 5.45 -17.80
CA ASP A 157 -2.03 6.84 -18.23
C ASP A 157 -1.48 7.71 -17.10
N GLN A 158 -2.06 7.59 -15.90
CA GLN A 158 -1.58 8.32 -14.72
C GLN A 158 -0.18 7.90 -14.30
N MET A 159 0.13 6.60 -14.35
CA MET A 159 1.46 6.09 -14.04
C MET A 159 2.50 6.56 -15.06
N LEU A 160 2.16 6.66 -16.34
CA LEU A 160 3.04 7.22 -17.37
C LEU A 160 3.33 8.71 -17.13
N ASN A 161 2.34 9.50 -16.71
CA ASN A 161 2.55 10.89 -16.33
C ASN A 161 3.49 11.02 -15.13
N LEU A 162 3.31 10.18 -14.11
CA LEU A 162 4.20 10.13 -12.94
C LEU A 162 5.63 9.75 -13.31
N ILE A 163 5.81 8.81 -14.24
CA ILE A 163 7.13 8.43 -14.74
C ILE A 163 7.80 9.60 -15.46
N ALA A 164 7.04 10.39 -16.22
CA ALA A 164 7.57 11.56 -16.92
C ALA A 164 8.01 12.66 -15.93
N GLU A 165 7.20 12.94 -14.90
CA GLU A 165 7.55 13.83 -13.78
C GLU A 165 8.83 13.34 -13.07
N ALA A 166 8.91 12.03 -12.77
CA ALA A 166 10.06 11.43 -12.11
C ALA A 166 11.33 11.45 -12.99
N ARG A 167 11.23 11.23 -14.30
CA ARG A 167 12.37 11.35 -15.23
C ARG A 167 12.95 12.76 -15.22
N THR A 168 12.09 13.77 -15.13
CA THR A 168 12.54 15.17 -15.01
C THR A 168 13.30 15.37 -13.70
N LYS A 169 12.75 14.88 -12.59
CA LYS A 169 13.30 15.08 -11.24
C LYS A 169 14.60 14.30 -10.96
N TYR A 170 14.66 13.03 -11.37
CA TYR A 170 15.75 12.12 -10.98
C TYR A 170 16.77 11.87 -12.09
N VAL A 171 16.40 12.09 -13.36
CA VAL A 171 17.26 11.83 -14.52
C VAL A 171 17.64 13.12 -15.25
N GLY A 172 16.94 14.24 -14.99
CA GLY A 172 17.19 15.52 -15.64
C GLY A 172 16.66 15.60 -17.09
N VAL A 173 15.76 14.70 -17.49
CA VAL A 173 15.15 14.73 -18.83
C VAL A 173 14.10 15.83 -18.87
N LYS A 174 14.27 16.84 -19.75
CA LYS A 174 13.25 17.88 -19.95
C LYS A 174 12.03 17.26 -20.66
N LEU A 175 10.84 17.53 -20.13
CA LEU A 175 9.57 17.30 -20.86
C LEU A 175 9.60 18.15 -22.13
N SER A 176 9.55 17.52 -23.31
CA SER A 176 9.28 18.25 -24.54
C SER A 176 7.85 18.80 -24.49
N PRO A 177 7.63 20.07 -24.85
CA PRO A 177 6.31 20.72 -24.81
C PRO A 177 5.31 20.10 -25.79
#